data_AF-A0AA43RJS6-F1
#
_entry.id   AF-A0AA43RJS6-F1
#
_cell.length_a   1.000
_cell.length_b   1.000
_cell.length_c   1.000
_cell.angle_alpha   90.00
_cell.angle_beta   90.00
_cell.angle_gamma   90.00
#
_symmetry.space_group_name_H-M   'P 1'
#
loop_
_entity.id
_entity.type
_entity.pdbx_description
1 polymer ?
#
loop_
_entity_poly.entity_id
_entity_poly.type
_entity_poly.pdbx_seq_one_letter_code
_entity_poly.pdbx_strand_id
1 'polypeptide(L)'
;MKKTSKLLLLTLVLASVFAFSTGIFADETKPVTSAIVTVSLQEDSVLEKAPLVLPMDLKVYSDAAESYGYVDQIDSTEGVSALDVLVAFHEWYYLDENGNDFETNHENYLVSSDKGWLSKVFGIESYDWAFAINGEGAHTGDAKADGSYDSVTINAAEVVSGDTVDFFYYKDTTPPAGSSYGSYSDKCTWFLHKNSRITAANIAVGEEAEFTVKGYPFMSAAQYGAETLIDKILQPIANAKIVAFDLNSNEGYVVADEDGNPLKTDAEGKFTLSINEKGNYIITIVPAEGEYAFTPFLQLNAYDEKNVGMMKDLDASAWYNSYISKVMYYGVMNGTSDTEFSPNMNLTREMFVTLLHRAWNQPFVGYNNPFDDAQDSNRYSYEAICWAYEVGIINGKSKTEFAPNDNVTREEMAAMMDRFASAYGIDLSADNPAVSFKDAAKISDWAKDSVEYLTKAGILNGYPDGTFQPQGNATRAEAAKIISTFMGL
;
A
#
# COMPACT_ATOMS: atom_id res chain seq x y z
N MET A 1 4.88 13.84 -18.52
CA MET A 1 3.44 14.15 -18.63
C MET A 1 3.21 15.59 -19.06
N LYS A 2 2.46 15.81 -20.14
CA LYS A 2 1.93 17.15 -20.46
C LYS A 2 0.59 17.33 -19.72
N LYS A 3 0.32 18.52 -19.16
CA LYS A 3 -0.92 18.85 -18.44
C LYS A 3 -1.89 19.56 -19.41
N THR A 4 -3.14 19.12 -19.52
CA THR A 4 -4.12 19.72 -20.45
C THR A 4 -5.22 20.53 -19.78
N SER A 5 -5.60 20.19 -18.55
CA SER A 5 -6.60 20.93 -17.78
C SER A 5 -6.40 20.64 -16.29
N LYS A 6 -6.49 21.66 -15.42
CA LYS A 6 -6.72 21.39 -13.99
C LYS A 6 -8.07 20.69 -13.90
N LEU A 7 -8.08 19.50 -13.33
CA LEU A 7 -9.35 18.85 -13.01
C LEU A 7 -9.98 19.75 -11.94
N LEU A 8 -11.14 20.32 -12.22
CA LEU A 8 -11.99 20.93 -11.20
C LEU A 8 -12.67 19.78 -10.44
N LEU A 9 -11.89 18.81 -9.95
CA LEU A 9 -12.40 17.81 -9.03
C LEU A 9 -12.42 18.47 -7.67
N LEU A 10 -13.57 18.32 -7.02
CA LEU A 10 -13.87 18.74 -5.66
C LEU A 10 -12.65 18.58 -4.77
N THR A 11 -12.43 19.61 -3.95
CA THR A 11 -11.57 19.66 -2.76
C THR A 11 -10.85 18.34 -2.49
N LEU A 12 -9.66 18.15 -3.09
CA LEU A 12 -8.78 17.08 -2.64
C LEU A 12 -8.55 17.37 -1.16
N VAL A 13 -9.10 16.54 -0.29
CA VAL A 13 -8.63 16.47 1.08
C VAL A 13 -7.33 15.66 0.98
N LEU A 14 -6.29 16.28 0.42
CA LEU A 14 -4.95 16.06 0.96
C LEU A 14 -5.04 16.65 2.33
N ALA A 15 -5.49 15.81 3.25
CA ALA A 15 -5.78 16.18 4.60
C ALA A 15 -4.54 16.91 5.11
N SER A 16 -4.70 18.21 5.32
CA SER A 16 -3.81 18.97 6.17
C SER A 16 -4.13 18.49 7.58
N VAL A 17 -3.77 17.23 7.86
CA VAL A 17 -3.91 16.65 9.19
C VAL A 17 -2.84 17.32 10.00
N PHE A 18 -3.26 18.35 10.72
CA PHE A 18 -2.52 18.85 11.85
C PHE A 18 -2.16 17.66 12.74
N ALA A 19 -0.88 17.56 13.05
CA ALA A 19 -0.34 16.59 13.99
C ALA A 19 -1.08 16.69 15.32
N PHE A 20 -2.06 15.81 15.56
CA PHE A 20 -2.56 15.56 16.91
C PHE A 20 -2.87 14.08 17.08
N SER A 21 -2.22 13.54 18.11
CA SER A 21 -2.31 12.17 18.55
C SER A 21 -3.62 11.94 19.28
N THR A 22 -4.45 11.07 18.74
CA THR A 22 -5.05 9.97 19.50
C THR A 22 -5.01 8.80 18.53
N GLY A 23 -4.19 7.80 18.85
CA GLY A 23 -4.17 6.60 18.02
C GLY A 23 -5.56 5.98 18.00
N ILE A 24 -5.89 5.27 16.93
CA ILE A 24 -6.99 4.32 16.92
C ILE A 24 -6.65 3.34 18.05
N PHE A 25 -7.28 3.45 19.21
CA PHE A 25 -6.87 2.70 20.41
C PHE A 25 -7.60 1.37 20.45
N ALA A 26 -6.85 0.27 20.56
CA ALA A 26 -7.36 -0.98 21.10
C ALA A 26 -7.91 -0.78 22.53
N ASP A 27 -8.97 -1.49 22.89
CA ASP A 27 -9.36 -1.67 24.29
C ASP A 27 -8.23 -2.39 25.04
N GLU A 28 -7.41 -1.66 25.82
CA GLU A 28 -6.31 -2.22 26.62
C GLU A 28 -6.78 -3.26 27.67
N THR A 29 -8.09 -3.39 27.90
CA THR A 29 -8.66 -4.34 28.86
C THR A 29 -8.96 -5.72 28.26
N LYS A 30 -8.83 -5.89 26.93
CA LYS A 30 -9.08 -7.16 26.23
C LYS A 30 -7.97 -7.52 25.24
N PRO A 31 -7.72 -8.81 24.99
CA PRO A 31 -6.85 -9.21 23.90
C PRO A 31 -7.50 -8.84 22.57
N VAL A 32 -6.77 -8.13 21.72
CA VAL A 32 -7.19 -7.80 20.35
C VAL A 32 -6.03 -8.05 19.39
N THR A 33 -6.37 -8.36 18.14
CA THR A 33 -5.42 -8.42 17.02
C THR A 33 -5.44 -7.10 16.23
N SER A 34 -4.49 -6.93 15.31
CA SER A 34 -4.45 -5.78 14.40
C SER A 34 -3.92 -6.16 13.03
N ALA A 35 -4.38 -5.47 12.00
CA ALA A 35 -3.89 -5.58 10.62
C ALA A 35 -3.47 -4.21 10.10
N ILE A 36 -2.49 -4.19 9.19
CA ILE A 36 -2.14 -2.99 8.41
C ILE A 36 -2.69 -3.18 7.01
N VAL A 37 -3.62 -2.33 6.62
CA VAL A 37 -4.37 -2.45 5.37
C VAL A 37 -4.23 -1.19 4.56
N THR A 38 -4.13 -1.31 3.24
CA THR A 38 -4.23 -0.15 2.36
C THR A 38 -5.71 0.14 2.10
N VAL A 39 -6.21 1.29 2.55
CA VAL A 39 -7.61 1.68 2.39
C VAL A 39 -7.77 2.80 1.37
N SER A 40 -8.86 2.77 0.59
CA SER A 40 -9.21 3.85 -0.33
C SER A 40 -10.73 4.09 -0.38
N LEU A 41 -11.13 5.28 -0.85
CA LEU A 41 -12.54 5.60 -1.13
C LEU A 41 -12.66 6.23 -2.51
N GLN A 42 -13.52 5.66 -3.35
CA GLN A 42 -13.76 6.17 -4.68
C GLN A 42 -14.94 7.15 -4.71
N GLU A 43 -14.72 8.32 -5.33
CA GLU A 43 -15.77 9.29 -5.58
C GLU A 43 -16.69 8.81 -6.71
N ASP A 44 -18.00 8.85 -6.51
CA ASP A 44 -18.96 8.76 -7.60
C ASP A 44 -19.23 10.16 -8.18
N SER A 45 -18.86 10.33 -9.45
CA SER A 45 -19.17 11.52 -10.27
C SER A 45 -20.63 11.97 -10.27
N VAL A 46 -21.58 11.09 -9.91
CA VAL A 46 -23.02 11.41 -9.83
C VAL A 46 -23.44 11.93 -8.46
N LEU A 47 -22.68 11.64 -7.40
CA LEU A 47 -23.08 11.99 -6.04
C LEU A 47 -22.53 13.33 -5.57
N GLU A 48 -21.46 13.90 -6.16
CA GLU A 48 -20.81 15.18 -5.77
C GLU A 48 -20.62 15.35 -4.23
N LYS A 49 -20.68 14.25 -3.45
CA LYS A 49 -20.87 14.27 -1.99
C LYS A 49 -19.94 13.32 -1.25
N ALA A 50 -19.48 12.25 -1.88
CA ALA A 50 -18.50 11.35 -1.27
C ALA A 50 -17.09 11.90 -1.55
N PRO A 51 -16.21 11.98 -0.54
CA PRO A 51 -14.84 12.41 -0.78
C PRO A 51 -14.09 11.35 -1.60
N LEU A 52 -13.23 11.77 -2.53
CA LEU A 52 -12.20 10.90 -3.07
C LEU A 52 -11.08 10.79 -2.04
N VAL A 53 -10.75 9.58 -1.60
CA VAL A 53 -9.61 9.35 -0.71
C VAL A 53 -8.62 8.43 -1.42
N LEU A 54 -7.42 8.96 -1.63
CA LEU A 54 -6.30 8.23 -2.22
C LEU A 54 -5.86 7.07 -1.29
N PRO A 55 -5.30 5.98 -1.84
CA PRO A 55 -4.80 4.87 -1.04
C PRO A 55 -3.85 5.30 0.08
N MET A 56 -4.11 4.81 1.28
CA MET A 56 -3.25 5.00 2.45
C MET A 56 -3.20 3.74 3.30
N ASP A 57 -2.09 3.53 3.99
CA ASP A 57 -1.98 2.45 4.96
C ASP A 57 -2.63 2.88 6.28
N LEU A 58 -3.44 2.00 6.85
CA LEU A 58 -4.12 2.19 8.11
C LEU A 58 -3.84 0.98 9.01
N LYS A 59 -3.43 1.25 10.25
CA LYS A 59 -3.41 0.21 11.28
C LYS A 59 -4.79 0.10 11.90
N VAL A 60 -5.39 -1.08 11.78
CA VAL A 60 -6.76 -1.36 12.20
C VAL A 60 -6.72 -2.38 13.32
N TYR A 61 -7.40 -2.07 14.42
CA TYR A 61 -7.61 -3.01 15.51
C TYR A 61 -8.93 -3.74 15.30
N SER A 62 -8.94 -5.01 15.70
CA SER A 62 -10.04 -5.96 15.51
C SER A 62 -11.25 -5.76 16.42
N ASP A 63 -11.21 -4.74 17.27
CA ASP A 63 -12.33 -4.31 18.11
C ASP A 63 -12.85 -2.93 17.69
N ALA A 64 -12.36 -2.39 16.56
CA ALA A 64 -12.72 -1.06 16.11
C ALA A 64 -14.24 -0.96 15.94
N ALA A 65 -14.89 -1.93 15.30
CA ALA A 65 -16.34 -1.92 15.12
C ALA A 65 -17.11 -1.97 16.45
N GLU A 66 -16.76 -2.88 17.35
CA GLU A 66 -17.46 -3.08 18.62
C GLU A 66 -17.26 -1.93 19.60
N SER A 67 -16.14 -1.21 19.51
CA SER A 67 -15.88 -0.03 20.35
C SER A 67 -16.93 1.08 20.12
N TYR A 68 -17.56 1.11 18.95
CA TYR A 68 -18.66 2.01 18.58
C TYR A 68 -20.05 1.33 18.63
N GLY A 69 -20.12 0.08 19.11
CA GLY A 69 -21.38 -0.66 19.28
C GLY A 69 -21.92 -1.31 18.01
N TYR A 70 -21.13 -1.42 16.94
CA TYR A 70 -21.49 -2.23 15.78
C TYR A 70 -21.34 -3.74 16.09
N VAL A 71 -22.04 -4.58 15.32
CA VAL A 71 -21.93 -6.04 15.44
C VAL A 71 -20.92 -6.56 14.43
N ASP A 72 -19.81 -7.08 14.93
CA ASP A 72 -18.85 -7.87 14.16
C ASP A 72 -19.14 -9.38 14.29
N GLN A 73 -18.91 -10.13 13.21
CA GLN A 73 -18.99 -11.59 13.21
C GLN A 73 -17.61 -12.25 13.31
N ILE A 74 -16.54 -11.49 13.16
CA ILE A 74 -15.16 -11.95 13.40
C ILE A 74 -14.84 -11.71 14.87
N ASP A 75 -14.31 -12.73 15.54
CA ASP A 75 -13.89 -12.58 16.94
C ASP A 75 -12.67 -11.67 17.01
N SER A 76 -12.72 -10.62 17.84
CA SER A 76 -11.64 -9.64 17.99
C SER A 76 -10.31 -10.26 18.46
N THR A 77 -10.33 -11.48 19.01
CA THR A 77 -9.11 -12.22 19.37
C THR A 77 -8.53 -13.04 18.21
N GLU A 78 -9.28 -13.19 17.11
CA GLU A 78 -8.95 -14.04 15.97
C GLU A 78 -8.53 -13.22 14.74
N GLY A 79 -9.21 -12.11 14.43
CA GLY A 79 -8.89 -11.35 13.22
C GLY A 79 -9.60 -10.00 13.11
N VAL A 80 -9.30 -9.28 12.04
CA VAL A 80 -9.87 -7.95 11.71
C VAL A 80 -10.91 -8.12 10.60
N SER A 81 -12.04 -7.43 10.69
CA SER A 81 -13.05 -7.42 9.64
C SER A 81 -12.94 -6.20 8.72
N ALA A 82 -13.55 -6.28 7.54
CA ALA A 82 -13.70 -5.10 6.68
C ALA A 82 -14.56 -4.00 7.34
N LEU A 83 -15.39 -4.33 8.34
CA LEU A 83 -16.14 -3.34 9.10
C LEU A 83 -15.23 -2.58 10.06
N ASP A 84 -14.29 -3.26 10.73
CA ASP A 84 -13.24 -2.61 11.51
C ASP A 84 -12.45 -1.63 10.66
N VAL A 85 -12.08 -2.05 9.44
CA VAL A 85 -11.37 -1.18 8.49
C VAL A 85 -12.19 0.06 8.16
N LEU A 86 -13.49 -0.10 7.87
CA LEU A 86 -14.36 1.03 7.56
C LEU A 86 -14.51 1.98 8.74
N VAL A 87 -14.63 1.45 9.96
CA VAL A 87 -14.76 2.24 11.20
C VAL A 87 -13.47 3.01 11.48
N ALA A 88 -12.33 2.34 11.46
CA ALA A 88 -11.01 2.96 11.61
C ALA A 88 -10.78 4.05 10.54
N PHE A 89 -11.26 3.82 9.32
CA PHE A 89 -11.15 4.80 8.23
C PHE A 89 -12.02 6.03 8.46
N HIS A 90 -13.23 5.86 9.00
CA HIS A 90 -14.08 6.98 9.40
C HIS A 90 -13.47 7.75 10.56
N GLU A 91 -12.92 7.06 11.56
CA GLU A 91 -12.23 7.69 12.68
C GLU A 91 -11.12 8.59 12.15
N TRP A 92 -10.24 8.07 11.29
CA TRP A 92 -9.19 8.86 10.65
C TRP A 92 -9.72 10.06 9.86
N TYR A 93 -10.80 9.89 9.07
CA TYR A 93 -11.31 10.95 8.21
C TYR A 93 -12.02 12.09 8.97
N TYR A 94 -12.72 11.76 10.06
CA TYR A 94 -13.53 12.69 10.85
C TYR A 94 -12.85 13.09 12.17
N LEU A 95 -11.52 13.02 12.25
CA LEU A 95 -10.78 13.63 13.36
C LEU A 95 -10.98 15.15 13.33
N ASP A 96 -11.61 15.70 14.37
CA ASP A 96 -11.70 17.15 14.56
C ASP A 96 -10.47 17.70 15.33
N GLU A 97 -10.46 18.98 15.65
CA GLU A 97 -9.36 19.61 16.41
C GLU A 97 -9.14 19.01 17.81
N ASN A 98 -10.09 18.21 18.31
CA ASN A 98 -10.02 17.49 19.57
C ASN A 98 -9.87 15.97 19.40
N GLY A 99 -9.85 15.47 18.16
CA GLY A 99 -9.73 14.06 17.81
C GLY A 99 -11.04 13.23 17.83
N ASN A 100 -12.22 13.82 18.05
CA ASN A 100 -13.36 13.05 18.61
C ASN A 100 -14.74 13.23 17.92
N ASP A 101 -14.84 13.75 16.70
CA ASP A 101 -16.17 13.92 16.09
C ASP A 101 -16.83 12.58 15.74
N PHE A 102 -16.07 11.65 15.15
CA PHE A 102 -16.58 10.29 14.91
C PHE A 102 -16.89 9.56 16.22
N GLU A 103 -16.01 9.64 17.24
CA GLU A 103 -16.22 9.08 18.59
C GLU A 103 -17.61 9.44 19.14
N THR A 104 -17.98 10.71 19.04
CA THR A 104 -19.22 11.21 19.64
C THR A 104 -20.45 11.03 18.74
N ASN A 105 -20.27 11.08 17.43
CA ASN A 105 -21.36 11.24 16.46
C ASN A 105 -21.35 10.20 15.32
N HIS A 106 -20.72 9.04 15.51
CA HIS A 106 -20.53 8.02 14.45
C HIS A 106 -21.80 7.70 13.64
N GLU A 107 -23.00 7.66 14.26
CA GLU A 107 -24.28 7.41 13.57
C GLU A 107 -24.63 8.44 12.48
N ASN A 108 -24.08 9.65 12.56
CA ASN A 108 -24.21 10.67 11.53
C ASN A 108 -23.43 10.32 10.27
N TYR A 109 -22.41 9.46 10.39
CA TYR A 109 -21.45 9.17 9.34
C TYR A 109 -21.54 7.74 8.83
N LEU A 110 -21.71 6.76 9.72
CA LEU A 110 -21.76 5.33 9.41
C LEU A 110 -22.99 4.69 10.06
N VAL A 111 -23.72 3.89 9.28
CA VAL A 111 -24.80 3.03 9.77
C VAL A 111 -24.68 1.66 9.12
N SER A 112 -24.42 0.64 9.94
CA SER A 112 -24.38 -0.77 9.57
C SER A 112 -25.39 -1.56 10.39
N SER A 113 -26.11 -2.49 9.76
CA SER A 113 -26.99 -3.43 10.47
C SER A 113 -26.22 -4.57 11.14
N ASP A 114 -26.86 -5.29 12.06
CA ASP A 114 -26.27 -6.49 12.70
C ASP A 114 -25.85 -7.59 11.69
N LYS A 115 -26.37 -7.53 10.47
CA LYS A 115 -26.03 -8.44 9.38
C LYS A 115 -24.97 -7.87 8.42
N GLY A 116 -24.35 -6.74 8.74
CA GLY A 116 -23.32 -6.10 7.91
C GLY A 116 -23.84 -5.41 6.65
N TRP A 117 -25.14 -5.12 6.54
CA TRP A 117 -25.65 -4.24 5.48
C TRP A 117 -25.40 -2.78 5.83
N LEU A 118 -24.77 -2.05 4.93
CA LEU A 118 -24.53 -0.61 5.03
C LEU A 118 -25.75 0.17 4.53
N SER A 119 -26.16 1.18 5.29
CA SER A 119 -27.21 2.13 4.88
C SER A 119 -26.77 3.59 4.93
N LYS A 120 -25.59 3.86 5.49
CA LYS A 120 -24.94 5.17 5.50
C LYS A 120 -23.44 5.00 5.62
N VAL A 121 -22.68 5.69 4.79
CA VAL A 121 -21.20 5.72 4.84
C VAL A 121 -20.77 7.14 4.47
N PHE A 122 -19.79 7.71 5.17
CA PHE A 122 -19.36 9.11 5.06
C PHE A 122 -20.52 10.13 5.05
N GLY A 123 -21.57 9.85 5.84
CA GLY A 123 -22.76 10.70 5.97
C GLY A 123 -23.77 10.60 4.82
N ILE A 124 -23.54 9.70 3.86
CA ILE A 124 -24.39 9.53 2.69
C ILE A 124 -25.30 8.32 2.89
N GLU A 125 -26.60 8.57 2.98
CA GLU A 125 -27.63 7.54 3.12
C GLU A 125 -27.85 6.81 1.78
N SER A 126 -27.44 5.54 1.73
CA SER A 126 -27.70 4.64 0.60
C SER A 126 -27.42 3.17 0.97
N TYR A 127 -28.04 2.24 0.25
CA TYR A 127 -27.75 0.80 0.31
C TYR A 127 -26.78 0.34 -0.79
N ASP A 128 -26.38 1.26 -1.65
CA ASP A 128 -25.52 1.05 -2.81
C ASP A 128 -24.02 1.12 -2.43
N TRP A 129 -23.71 1.00 -1.14
CA TRP A 129 -22.33 0.94 -0.67
C TRP A 129 -21.79 -0.48 -0.78
N ALA A 130 -20.60 -0.59 -1.32
CA ALA A 130 -19.88 -1.84 -1.48
C ALA A 130 -18.40 -1.67 -1.17
N PHE A 131 -17.71 -2.81 -1.10
CA PHE A 131 -16.29 -2.88 -0.89
C PHE A 131 -15.69 -4.05 -1.66
N ALA A 132 -14.39 -3.99 -1.87
CA ALA A 132 -13.58 -5.07 -2.41
C ALA A 132 -12.33 -5.25 -1.56
N ILE A 133 -11.90 -6.50 -1.40
CA ILE A 133 -10.64 -6.86 -0.75
C ILE A 133 -9.70 -7.35 -1.84
N ASN A 134 -8.54 -6.71 -1.94
CA ASN A 134 -7.56 -6.92 -3.00
C ASN A 134 -8.21 -6.85 -4.39
N GLY A 135 -9.19 -5.95 -4.55
CA GLY A 135 -10.05 -5.70 -5.73
C GLY A 135 -11.04 -6.83 -6.12
N GLU A 136 -11.22 -7.81 -5.24
CA GLU A 136 -12.21 -8.88 -5.37
C GLU A 136 -13.40 -8.63 -4.43
N GLY A 137 -14.62 -8.95 -4.88
CA GLY A 137 -15.79 -8.87 -4.01
C GLY A 137 -15.66 -9.87 -2.87
N ALA A 138 -15.85 -9.43 -1.62
CA ALA A 138 -15.58 -10.28 -0.46
C ALA A 138 -16.40 -11.58 -0.47
N HIS A 139 -15.72 -12.68 -0.18
CA HIS A 139 -16.30 -14.02 -0.30
C HIS A 139 -15.72 -15.01 0.70
N THR A 140 -16.40 -16.14 0.88
CA THR A 140 -15.88 -17.27 1.67
C THR A 140 -14.64 -17.86 0.98
N GLY A 141 -13.64 -18.34 1.73
CA GLY A 141 -12.45 -18.96 1.15
C GLY A 141 -12.68 -20.32 0.45
N ASP A 142 -13.82 -20.98 0.65
CA ASP A 142 -14.09 -22.32 0.13
C ASP A 142 -14.85 -22.33 -1.20
N ALA A 143 -14.18 -22.76 -2.27
CA ALA A 143 -14.81 -22.84 -3.58
C ALA A 143 -15.85 -23.97 -3.59
N LYS A 144 -17.07 -23.65 -3.99
CA LYS A 144 -18.12 -24.61 -4.34
C LYS A 144 -17.65 -25.47 -5.52
N ALA A 145 -18.32 -26.60 -5.71
CA ALA A 145 -17.97 -27.57 -6.74
C ALA A 145 -18.03 -27.03 -8.19
N ASP A 146 -18.75 -25.92 -8.41
CA ASP A 146 -18.82 -25.21 -9.69
C ASP A 146 -17.79 -24.09 -9.84
N GLY A 147 -16.92 -23.90 -8.84
CA GLY A 147 -15.92 -22.85 -8.79
C GLY A 147 -16.50 -21.47 -8.45
N SER A 148 -17.67 -21.39 -7.81
CA SER A 148 -18.17 -20.17 -7.15
C SER A 148 -17.90 -20.21 -5.62
N TYR A 149 -18.03 -19.12 -4.89
CA TYR A 149 -17.94 -18.94 -3.43
C TYR A 149 -19.27 -18.31 -2.96
N ASP A 150 -19.49 -18.22 -1.65
CA ASP A 150 -20.57 -17.43 -1.08
C ASP A 150 -20.08 -16.00 -0.80
N SER A 151 -20.93 -14.98 -1.03
CA SER A 151 -20.63 -13.61 -0.58
C SER A 151 -20.57 -13.56 0.93
N VAL A 152 -19.71 -12.68 1.44
CA VAL A 152 -19.74 -12.27 2.85
C VAL A 152 -20.07 -10.79 2.95
N THR A 153 -20.74 -10.42 4.05
CA THR A 153 -21.04 -9.03 4.38
C THR A 153 -19.82 -8.38 5.03
N ILE A 154 -19.82 -7.05 5.14
CA ILE A 154 -18.66 -6.29 5.62
C ILE A 154 -18.19 -6.73 7.02
N ASN A 155 -19.13 -7.09 7.89
CA ASN A 155 -18.87 -7.56 9.26
C ASN A 155 -18.55 -9.06 9.36
N ALA A 156 -18.33 -9.74 8.23
CA ALA A 156 -17.95 -11.15 8.17
C ALA A 156 -16.79 -11.39 7.17
N ALA A 157 -16.26 -10.31 6.58
CA ALA A 157 -15.18 -10.35 5.63
C ALA A 157 -13.86 -10.15 6.36
N GLU A 158 -13.08 -11.21 6.52
CA GLU A 158 -11.77 -11.17 7.16
C GLU A 158 -10.77 -10.40 6.30
N VAL A 159 -9.97 -9.57 6.97
CA VAL A 159 -8.90 -8.78 6.36
C VAL A 159 -7.60 -9.04 7.12
N VAL A 160 -6.52 -9.25 6.38
CA VAL A 160 -5.19 -9.50 6.95
C VAL A 160 -4.22 -8.38 6.58
N SER A 161 -3.11 -8.30 7.32
CA SER A 161 -2.04 -7.34 7.01
C SER A 161 -1.53 -7.49 5.56
N GLY A 162 -1.44 -6.37 4.85
CA GLY A 162 -1.04 -6.31 3.45
C GLY A 162 -2.21 -6.28 2.46
N ASP A 163 -3.43 -6.52 2.91
CA ASP A 163 -4.61 -6.41 2.06
C ASP A 163 -4.91 -4.95 1.68
N THR A 164 -5.47 -4.78 0.48
CA THR A 164 -6.10 -3.52 0.05
C THR A 164 -7.61 -3.62 0.23
N VAL A 165 -8.25 -2.63 0.86
CA VAL A 165 -9.70 -2.54 1.03
C VAL A 165 -10.21 -1.28 0.36
N ASP A 166 -10.91 -1.45 -0.75
CA ASP A 166 -11.48 -0.35 -1.53
C ASP A 166 -12.97 -0.20 -1.21
N PHE A 167 -13.38 0.97 -0.70
CA PHE A 167 -14.79 1.31 -0.52
C PHE A 167 -15.30 2.12 -1.71
N PHE A 168 -16.50 1.79 -2.18
CA PHE A 168 -17.08 2.45 -3.34
C PHE A 168 -18.60 2.44 -3.32
N TYR A 169 -19.18 3.38 -4.05
CA TYR A 169 -20.59 3.41 -4.36
C TYR A 169 -20.85 2.68 -5.67
N TYR A 170 -21.69 1.65 -5.65
CA TYR A 170 -22.05 0.91 -6.87
C TYR A 170 -23.45 1.32 -7.38
N LYS A 171 -23.63 1.42 -8.68
CA LYS A 171 -24.96 1.63 -9.26
C LYS A 171 -25.57 0.30 -9.68
N ASP A 172 -26.65 -0.09 -9.01
CA ASP A 172 -27.55 -1.12 -9.54
C ASP A 172 -28.34 -0.54 -10.72
N THR A 173 -27.73 -0.53 -11.92
CA THR A 173 -28.48 -0.15 -13.12
C THR A 173 -29.32 -1.33 -13.58
N THR A 174 -30.65 -1.15 -13.57
CA THR A 174 -31.56 -2.16 -14.12
C THR A 174 -31.21 -2.38 -15.60
N PRO A 175 -30.88 -3.62 -16.01
CA PRO A 175 -30.54 -3.89 -17.40
C PRO A 175 -31.74 -3.54 -18.30
N PRO A 176 -31.53 -2.95 -19.50
CA PRO A 176 -32.59 -2.78 -20.47
C PRO A 176 -33.29 -4.10 -20.77
N ALA A 177 -34.61 -4.06 -20.95
CA ALA A 177 -35.40 -5.25 -21.23
C ALA A 177 -34.82 -6.05 -22.43
N GLY A 178 -34.43 -7.31 -22.19
CA GLY A 178 -33.85 -8.20 -23.20
C GLY A 178 -32.32 -8.32 -23.18
N SER A 179 -31.63 -7.67 -22.24
CA SER A 179 -30.19 -7.85 -22.01
C SER A 179 -29.89 -8.99 -21.03
N SER A 180 -28.70 -9.59 -21.14
CA SER A 180 -28.22 -10.61 -20.20
C SER A 180 -27.71 -9.99 -18.90
N TYR A 181 -27.93 -10.66 -17.78
CA TYR A 181 -27.40 -10.27 -16.45
C TYR A 181 -25.87 -10.03 -16.55
N GLY A 182 -25.36 -8.90 -16.02
CA GLY A 182 -23.94 -8.53 -16.04
C GLY A 182 -23.45 -7.68 -17.23
N SER A 183 -24.34 -7.26 -18.15
CA SER A 183 -23.97 -6.35 -19.27
C SER A 183 -24.00 -4.85 -18.90
N TYR A 184 -24.45 -4.51 -17.69
CA TYR A 184 -24.66 -3.14 -17.19
C TYR A 184 -24.17 -2.93 -15.75
N SER A 185 -23.50 -3.91 -15.16
CA SER A 185 -22.97 -3.74 -13.81
C SER A 185 -21.62 -3.02 -13.85
N ASP A 186 -21.39 -2.22 -12.84
CA ASP A 186 -20.10 -1.60 -12.57
C ASP A 186 -18.98 -2.65 -12.61
N LYS A 187 -17.80 -2.27 -13.08
CA LYS A 187 -16.67 -3.19 -13.20
C LYS A 187 -15.68 -2.95 -12.06
N CYS A 188 -15.28 -3.99 -11.35
CA CYS A 188 -14.06 -3.94 -10.54
C CYS A 188 -12.88 -4.00 -11.52
N THR A 189 -12.01 -2.98 -11.48
CA THR A 189 -10.95 -2.84 -12.48
C THR A 189 -9.56 -2.89 -11.86
N TRP A 190 -8.57 -3.16 -12.71
CA TRP A 190 -7.17 -3.37 -12.34
C TRP A 190 -6.26 -2.75 -13.38
N PHE A 191 -5.08 -2.31 -12.93
CA PHE A 191 -3.96 -2.07 -13.83
C PHE A 191 -3.21 -3.37 -14.07
N LEU A 192 -2.82 -3.58 -15.33
CA LEU A 192 -1.94 -4.63 -15.75
C LEU A 192 -0.68 -4.03 -16.38
N HIS A 193 0.47 -4.60 -16.06
CA HIS A 193 1.72 -4.34 -16.74
C HIS A 193 2.35 -5.68 -17.13
N LYS A 194 2.77 -5.82 -18.40
CA LYS A 194 3.27 -7.10 -18.96
C LYS A 194 2.31 -8.28 -18.70
N ASN A 195 1.00 -8.03 -18.78
CA ASN A 195 -0.09 -8.97 -18.52
C ASN A 195 -0.23 -9.48 -17.07
N SER A 196 0.48 -8.89 -16.10
CA SER A 196 0.31 -9.20 -14.68
C SER A 196 -0.46 -8.07 -14.01
N ARG A 197 -1.38 -8.40 -13.09
CA ARG A 197 -2.04 -7.40 -12.24
C ARG A 197 -0.98 -6.68 -11.41
N ILE A 198 -1.12 -5.36 -11.26
CA ILE A 198 -0.22 -4.53 -10.46
C ILE A 198 -1.01 -3.48 -9.69
N THR A 199 -0.56 -3.20 -8.47
CA THR A 199 -1.03 -2.07 -7.64
C THR A 199 0.02 -0.95 -7.55
N ALA A 200 1.26 -1.27 -7.95
CA ALA A 200 2.36 -0.33 -8.00
C ALA A 200 3.29 -0.55 -9.22
N ALA A 201 3.96 0.52 -9.67
CA ALA A 201 4.98 0.47 -10.70
C ALA A 201 6.10 1.50 -10.44
N ASN A 202 7.30 1.16 -10.89
CA ASN A 202 8.43 2.09 -10.95
C ASN A 202 8.75 2.32 -12.42
N ILE A 203 8.90 3.57 -12.84
CA ILE A 203 9.33 3.92 -14.20
C ILE A 203 10.45 4.96 -14.16
N ALA A 204 11.40 4.84 -15.08
CA ALA A 204 12.41 5.87 -15.22
C ALA A 204 11.78 7.18 -15.76
N VAL A 205 12.28 8.32 -15.30
CA VAL A 205 11.89 9.62 -15.86
C VAL A 205 12.19 9.66 -17.37
N GLY A 206 11.17 9.90 -18.18
CA GLY A 206 11.21 9.90 -19.63
C GLY A 206 11.03 8.52 -20.29
N GLU A 207 10.95 7.43 -19.51
CA GLU A 207 10.61 6.11 -20.03
C GLU A 207 9.15 6.08 -20.48
N GLU A 208 8.87 5.35 -21.56
CA GLU A 208 7.51 5.01 -21.98
C GLU A 208 7.14 3.63 -21.46
N ALA A 209 6.13 3.57 -20.59
CA ALA A 209 5.60 2.32 -20.05
C ALA A 209 4.17 2.07 -20.55
N GLU A 210 3.94 0.88 -21.12
CA GLU A 210 2.60 0.41 -21.50
C GLU A 210 1.90 -0.20 -20.28
N PHE A 211 0.66 0.23 -20.07
CA PHE A 211 -0.26 -0.32 -19.08
C PHE A 211 -1.56 -0.73 -19.76
N THR A 212 -2.31 -1.62 -19.13
CA THR A 212 -3.66 -1.99 -19.57
C THR A 212 -4.62 -1.88 -18.40
N VAL A 213 -5.81 -1.35 -18.62
CA VAL A 213 -6.89 -1.36 -17.63
C VAL A 213 -7.96 -2.33 -18.08
N LYS A 214 -8.22 -3.32 -17.23
CA LYS A 214 -9.29 -4.30 -17.44
C LYS A 214 -10.11 -4.44 -16.18
N GLY A 215 -11.35 -4.88 -16.32
CA GLY A 215 -12.18 -5.21 -15.17
C GLY A 215 -13.17 -6.31 -15.45
N TYR A 216 -13.80 -6.79 -14.40
CA TYR A 216 -14.87 -7.76 -14.47
C TYR A 216 -16.16 -7.15 -13.89
N PRO A 217 -17.34 -7.57 -14.38
CA PRO A 217 -18.62 -7.08 -13.87
C PRO A 217 -18.82 -7.46 -12.38
N PHE A 218 -18.95 -6.45 -11.52
CA PHE A 218 -19.35 -6.55 -10.12
C PHE A 218 -20.77 -7.14 -10.06
N MET A 219 -21.02 -8.15 -9.22
CA MET A 219 -22.30 -8.91 -9.18
C MET A 219 -22.51 -9.95 -10.31
N SER A 220 -21.47 -10.37 -11.04
CA SER A 220 -21.56 -11.54 -11.93
C SER A 220 -21.42 -12.88 -11.18
N ALA A 221 -22.08 -13.96 -11.61
CA ALA A 221 -21.98 -15.28 -10.96
C ALA A 221 -20.54 -15.86 -10.90
N ALA A 222 -19.59 -15.27 -11.63
CA ALA A 222 -18.17 -15.58 -11.61
C ALA A 222 -17.38 -14.78 -10.56
N GLN A 223 -18.05 -13.93 -9.75
CA GLN A 223 -17.57 -13.14 -8.60
C GLN A 223 -16.68 -13.88 -7.62
N TYR A 224 -16.70 -15.20 -7.73
CA TYR A 224 -16.35 -16.05 -6.66
C TYR A 224 -15.59 -17.29 -7.15
N GLY A 225 -14.85 -17.17 -8.24
CA GLY A 225 -13.98 -18.23 -8.70
C GLY A 225 -12.52 -17.96 -8.38
N ALA A 226 -11.72 -19.03 -8.33
CA ALA A 226 -10.27 -18.92 -8.23
C ALA A 226 -9.75 -17.86 -9.21
N GLU A 227 -8.75 -17.06 -8.82
CA GLU A 227 -8.14 -15.96 -9.58
C GLU A 227 -8.01 -16.22 -11.09
N THR A 228 -7.67 -17.45 -11.47
CA THR A 228 -7.61 -17.95 -12.87
C THR A 228 -8.91 -17.85 -13.68
N LEU A 229 -10.07 -17.73 -13.04
CA LEU A 229 -11.38 -17.54 -13.66
C LEU A 229 -11.65 -16.05 -13.87
N ILE A 230 -11.33 -15.21 -12.88
CA ILE A 230 -11.45 -13.74 -12.97
C ILE A 230 -10.58 -13.23 -14.12
N ASP A 231 -9.33 -13.69 -14.20
CA ASP A 231 -8.41 -13.30 -15.29
C ASP A 231 -8.93 -13.67 -16.69
N LYS A 232 -9.70 -14.75 -16.82
CA LYS A 232 -10.29 -15.18 -18.10
C LYS A 232 -11.49 -14.36 -18.52
N ILE A 233 -12.15 -13.66 -17.58
CA ILE A 233 -13.34 -12.86 -17.84
C ILE A 233 -13.06 -11.35 -17.83
N LEU A 234 -11.80 -10.94 -17.60
CA LEU A 234 -11.39 -9.54 -17.64
C LEU A 234 -11.70 -8.92 -19.01
N GLN A 235 -12.50 -7.85 -18.98
CA GLN A 235 -12.86 -7.07 -20.14
C GLN A 235 -12.05 -5.76 -20.17
N PRO A 236 -11.61 -5.31 -21.36
CA PRO A 236 -10.93 -4.04 -21.48
C PRO A 236 -11.84 -2.87 -21.08
N ILE A 237 -11.25 -1.87 -20.42
CA ILE A 237 -11.93 -0.60 -20.13
C ILE A 237 -11.50 0.40 -21.20
N ALA A 238 -12.31 0.54 -22.25
CA ALA A 238 -11.98 1.39 -23.40
C ALA A 238 -12.37 2.86 -23.21
N ASN A 239 -11.65 3.77 -23.87
CA ASN A 239 -11.90 5.21 -23.88
C ASN A 239 -11.89 5.91 -22.50
N ALA A 240 -11.39 5.24 -21.46
CA ALA A 240 -11.30 5.83 -20.13
C ALA A 240 -10.16 6.84 -20.10
N LYS A 241 -10.42 8.03 -19.54
CA LYS A 241 -9.40 9.08 -19.38
C LYS A 241 -8.44 8.69 -18.29
N ILE A 242 -7.15 8.94 -18.49
CA ILE A 242 -6.14 8.72 -17.46
C ILE A 242 -6.04 9.97 -16.58
N VAL A 243 -6.09 9.77 -15.26
CA VAL A 243 -5.93 10.81 -14.25
C VAL A 243 -4.68 10.48 -13.42
N ALA A 244 -3.90 11.52 -13.11
CA ALA A 244 -2.74 11.41 -12.24
C ALA A 244 -2.87 12.39 -11.08
N PHE A 245 -2.54 11.93 -9.88
CA PHE A 245 -2.30 12.76 -8.70
C PHE A 245 -0.80 12.80 -8.47
N ASP A 246 -0.21 13.98 -8.55
CA ASP A 246 1.18 14.22 -8.17
C ASP A 246 1.24 14.50 -6.67
N LEU A 247 1.79 13.56 -5.91
CA LEU A 247 1.86 13.65 -4.46
C LEU A 247 2.92 14.66 -3.99
N ASN A 248 3.86 15.06 -4.84
CA ASN A 248 4.85 16.09 -4.48
C ASN A 248 4.24 17.49 -4.57
N SER A 249 3.42 17.73 -5.60
CA SER A 249 2.77 19.03 -5.81
C SER A 249 1.36 19.11 -5.24
N ASN A 250 0.83 18.00 -4.74
CA ASN A 250 -0.52 17.92 -4.21
C ASN A 250 -1.58 18.31 -5.27
N GLU A 251 -1.31 17.97 -6.54
CA GLU A 251 -2.16 18.32 -7.69
C GLU A 251 -2.70 17.08 -8.41
N GLY A 252 -4.02 17.02 -8.63
CA GLY A 252 -4.67 16.08 -9.55
C GLY A 252 -4.93 16.68 -10.93
N TYR A 253 -4.71 15.91 -11.99
CA TYR A 253 -4.97 16.36 -13.36
C TYR A 253 -5.26 15.21 -14.33
N VAL A 254 -5.97 15.53 -15.42
CA VAL A 254 -6.12 14.63 -16.56
C VAL A 254 -4.79 14.60 -17.32
N VAL A 255 -4.25 13.40 -17.54
CA VAL A 255 -3.03 13.22 -18.31
C VAL A 255 -3.30 13.54 -19.77
N ALA A 256 -2.38 14.23 -20.43
CA ALA A 256 -2.49 14.56 -21.85
C ALA A 256 -1.67 13.63 -22.73
N ASP A 257 -2.16 13.39 -23.95
CA ASP A 257 -1.38 12.83 -25.05
C ASP A 257 -0.40 13.86 -25.66
N GLU A 258 0.33 13.47 -26.70
CA GLU A 258 1.33 14.31 -27.35
C GLU A 258 0.76 15.61 -27.95
N ASP A 259 -0.49 15.55 -28.40
CA ASP A 259 -1.24 16.62 -29.06
C ASP A 259 -1.94 17.56 -28.05
N GLY A 260 -1.93 17.22 -26.76
CA GLY A 260 -2.63 17.98 -25.73
C GLY A 260 -4.12 17.68 -25.66
N ASN A 261 -4.57 16.48 -26.02
CA ASN A 261 -5.89 15.97 -25.67
C ASN A 261 -5.81 15.07 -24.43
N PRO A 262 -6.92 14.80 -23.73
CA PRO A 262 -6.94 13.79 -22.67
C PRO A 262 -6.42 12.43 -23.18
N LEU A 263 -5.38 11.90 -22.53
CA LEU A 263 -4.91 10.54 -22.73
C LEU A 263 -6.03 9.58 -22.34
N LYS A 264 -6.29 8.60 -23.21
CA LYS A 264 -7.32 7.59 -23.02
C LYS A 264 -6.80 6.20 -23.27
N THR A 265 -7.46 5.22 -22.66
CA THR A 265 -7.29 3.82 -23.04
C THR A 265 -7.84 3.55 -24.44
N ASP A 266 -7.18 2.67 -25.19
CA ASP A 266 -7.64 2.17 -26.49
C ASP A 266 -8.76 1.11 -26.35
N ALA A 267 -9.12 0.45 -27.46
CA ALA A 267 -10.18 -0.57 -27.48
C ALA A 267 -9.83 -1.83 -26.65
N GLU A 268 -8.54 -2.08 -26.44
CA GLU A 268 -8.00 -3.17 -25.64
C GLU A 268 -7.72 -2.75 -24.19
N GLY A 269 -8.07 -1.51 -23.82
CA GLY A 269 -7.86 -0.94 -22.50
C GLY A 269 -6.42 -0.45 -22.27
N LYS A 270 -5.58 -0.39 -23.31
CA LYS A 270 -4.17 -0.03 -23.20
C LYS A 270 -3.93 1.46 -23.27
N PHE A 271 -2.89 1.91 -22.58
CA PHE A 271 -2.34 3.25 -22.71
C PHE A 271 -0.84 3.24 -22.43
N THR A 272 -0.12 4.20 -23.00
CA THR A 272 1.31 4.42 -22.73
C THR A 272 1.46 5.68 -21.90
N LEU A 273 2.24 5.59 -20.83
CA LEU A 273 2.54 6.72 -19.95
C LEU A 273 4.03 7.01 -19.94
N SER A 274 4.38 8.29 -19.94
CA SER A 274 5.73 8.77 -19.66
C SER A 274 5.71 9.95 -18.70
N ILE A 275 6.54 9.88 -17.67
CA ILE A 275 6.63 10.88 -16.61
C ILE A 275 7.97 11.59 -16.73
N ASN A 276 7.92 12.94 -16.76
CA ASN A 276 9.09 13.77 -17.06
C ASN A 276 9.70 14.40 -15.82
N GLU A 277 9.05 14.23 -14.67
CA GLU A 277 9.47 14.78 -13.39
C GLU A 277 9.51 13.63 -12.41
N LYS A 278 10.58 13.56 -11.61
CA LYS A 278 10.65 12.55 -10.56
C LYS A 278 9.57 12.80 -9.51
N GLY A 279 9.03 11.74 -8.94
CA GLY A 279 8.03 11.84 -7.91
C GLY A 279 7.16 10.62 -7.76
N ASN A 280 6.30 10.68 -6.76
CA ASN A 280 5.28 9.69 -6.53
C ASN A 280 3.96 10.20 -7.11
N TYR A 281 3.32 9.34 -7.87
CA TYR A 281 2.08 9.61 -8.55
C TYR A 281 1.07 8.52 -8.18
N ILE A 282 -0.19 8.89 -8.14
CA ILE A 282 -1.28 7.92 -8.12
C ILE A 282 -2.01 8.04 -9.45
N ILE A 283 -2.00 6.96 -10.22
CA ILE A 283 -2.69 6.88 -11.50
C ILE A 283 -4.04 6.21 -11.28
N THR A 284 -5.07 6.80 -11.84
CA THR A 284 -6.41 6.22 -11.87
C THR A 284 -7.07 6.52 -13.21
N ILE A 285 -8.31 6.06 -13.40
CA ILE A 285 -9.06 6.30 -14.62
C ILE A 285 -10.37 7.03 -14.35
N VAL A 286 -10.89 7.74 -15.34
CA VAL A 286 -12.28 8.17 -15.39
C VAL A 286 -12.92 7.46 -16.57
N PRO A 287 -13.85 6.51 -16.35
CA PRO A 287 -14.52 5.79 -17.41
C PRO A 287 -15.23 6.71 -18.41
N ALA A 288 -15.47 6.20 -19.62
CA ALA A 288 -16.29 6.91 -20.59
C ALA A 288 -17.75 7.02 -20.08
N GLU A 289 -18.49 8.01 -20.57
CA GLU A 289 -19.90 8.18 -20.21
C GLU A 289 -20.71 6.91 -20.50
N GLY A 290 -21.44 6.42 -19.49
CA GLY A 290 -22.24 5.19 -19.57
C GLY A 290 -21.46 3.89 -19.31
N GLU A 291 -20.15 3.95 -19.15
CA GLU A 291 -19.36 2.87 -18.54
C GLU A 291 -19.20 3.16 -17.05
N TYR A 292 -19.47 2.17 -16.21
CA TYR A 292 -19.25 2.26 -14.78
C TYR A 292 -18.15 1.29 -14.39
N ALA A 293 -17.13 1.81 -13.74
CA ALA A 293 -15.98 1.06 -13.28
C ALA A 293 -15.48 1.69 -12.00
N PHE A 294 -15.21 0.85 -11.01
CA PHE A 294 -14.50 1.24 -9.82
C PHE A 294 -13.05 1.44 -10.21
N THR A 295 -12.58 2.67 -10.08
CA THR A 295 -11.33 3.16 -10.64
C THR A 295 -10.18 2.68 -9.77
N PRO A 296 -9.28 1.81 -10.27
CA PRO A 296 -8.21 1.31 -9.44
C PRO A 296 -7.22 2.44 -9.20
N PHE A 297 -6.43 2.31 -8.16
CA PHE A 297 -5.27 3.17 -7.97
C PHE A 297 -4.02 2.38 -8.32
N LEU A 298 -3.16 2.99 -9.13
CA LEU A 298 -1.82 2.53 -9.39
C LEU A 298 -0.85 3.53 -8.75
N GLN A 299 -0.15 3.09 -7.72
CA GLN A 299 0.97 3.85 -7.16
C GLN A 299 2.13 3.80 -8.14
N LEU A 300 2.64 4.95 -8.54
CA LEU A 300 3.67 5.04 -9.56
C LEU A 300 4.80 5.95 -9.09
N ASN A 301 5.98 5.37 -8.92
CA ASN A 301 7.19 6.11 -8.61
C ASN A 301 7.99 6.36 -9.89
N ALA A 302 8.11 7.64 -10.26
CA ALA A 302 9.01 8.08 -11.32
C ALA A 302 10.36 8.46 -10.70
N TYR A 303 11.40 7.73 -11.04
CA TYR A 303 12.75 7.96 -10.51
C TYR A 303 13.70 8.44 -11.62
N ASP A 304 14.69 9.25 -11.26
CA ASP A 304 15.76 9.57 -12.19
C ASP A 304 16.48 8.27 -12.56
N GLU A 305 16.52 7.88 -13.83
CA GLU A 305 17.27 6.69 -14.27
C GLU A 305 18.75 6.90 -13.97
N LYS A 306 19.19 6.53 -12.77
CA LYS A 306 20.61 6.47 -12.45
C LYS A 306 21.11 5.12 -12.93
N ASN A 307 21.55 5.12 -14.20
CA ASN A 307 22.31 4.02 -14.75
C ASN A 307 23.50 3.72 -13.82
N VAL A 308 23.64 2.45 -13.44
CA VAL A 308 24.78 1.92 -12.67
C VAL A 308 26.10 2.31 -13.32
N GLY A 309 26.11 2.42 -14.66
CA GLY A 309 27.26 2.88 -15.45
C GLY A 309 27.71 4.32 -15.18
N MET A 310 26.91 5.15 -14.49
CA MET A 310 27.30 6.50 -14.05
C MET A 310 28.03 6.50 -12.71
N MET A 311 27.87 5.44 -11.90
CA MET A 311 28.51 5.33 -10.58
C MET A 311 29.96 4.86 -10.77
N LYS A 312 30.90 5.75 -10.48
CA LYS A 312 32.33 5.53 -10.73
C LYS A 312 33.00 4.62 -9.69
N ASP A 313 32.35 4.40 -8.57
CA ASP A 313 32.84 3.64 -7.42
C ASP A 313 32.26 2.23 -7.32
N LEU A 314 31.58 1.77 -8.38
CA LEU A 314 31.07 0.41 -8.48
C LEU A 314 32.01 -0.47 -9.33
N ASP A 315 32.59 -1.48 -8.69
CA ASP A 315 33.31 -2.54 -9.39
C ASP A 315 32.30 -3.52 -10.02
N ALA A 316 32.36 -3.69 -11.34
CA ALA A 316 31.50 -4.59 -12.11
C ALA A 316 31.65 -6.07 -11.71
N SER A 317 32.78 -6.45 -11.11
CA SER A 317 33.08 -7.81 -10.65
C SER A 317 32.76 -8.03 -9.16
N ALA A 318 32.40 -6.98 -8.42
CA ALA A 318 32.08 -7.08 -7.01
C ALA A 318 30.74 -7.80 -6.77
N TRP A 319 30.67 -8.55 -5.67
CA TRP A 319 29.49 -9.32 -5.27
C TRP A 319 28.21 -8.49 -5.15
N TYR A 320 28.34 -7.19 -4.86
CA TYR A 320 27.22 -6.28 -4.65
C TYR A 320 26.65 -5.70 -5.96
N ASN A 321 27.36 -5.84 -7.08
CA ASN A 321 27.08 -5.05 -8.28
C ASN A 321 25.65 -5.28 -8.80
N SER A 322 25.23 -6.53 -8.92
CA SER A 322 23.88 -6.91 -9.39
C SER A 322 22.78 -6.43 -8.44
N TYR A 323 22.99 -6.53 -7.13
CA TYR A 323 22.03 -6.07 -6.13
C TYR A 323 21.86 -4.55 -6.15
N ILE A 324 22.97 -3.81 -6.16
CA ILE A 324 22.97 -2.34 -6.29
C ILE A 324 22.30 -1.92 -7.60
N SER A 325 22.57 -2.64 -8.69
CA SER A 325 21.95 -2.37 -9.98
C SER A 325 20.43 -2.45 -9.92
N LYS A 326 19.89 -3.48 -9.25
CA LYS A 326 18.45 -3.66 -9.08
C LYS A 326 17.83 -2.57 -8.22
N VAL A 327 18.35 -2.31 -7.03
CA VAL A 327 17.76 -1.30 -6.14
C VAL A 327 17.87 0.12 -6.69
N MET A 328 18.87 0.41 -7.52
CA MET A 328 18.94 1.68 -8.26
C MET A 328 17.95 1.70 -9.42
N TYR A 329 17.86 0.60 -10.18
CA TYR A 329 16.91 0.45 -11.28
C TYR A 329 15.47 0.56 -10.80
N TYR A 330 15.11 0.06 -9.63
CA TYR A 330 13.75 0.20 -9.09
C TYR A 330 13.56 1.45 -8.22
N GLY A 331 14.50 2.39 -8.22
CA GLY A 331 14.39 3.65 -7.46
C GLY A 331 14.43 3.53 -5.93
N VAL A 332 14.68 2.33 -5.40
CA VAL A 332 14.73 2.05 -3.95
C VAL A 332 15.94 2.73 -3.30
N MET A 333 17.11 2.67 -3.94
CA MET A 333 18.33 3.30 -3.46
C MET A 333 18.89 4.30 -4.47
N ASN A 334 19.17 5.51 -3.98
CA ASN A 334 19.89 6.53 -4.74
C ASN A 334 21.39 6.51 -4.41
N GLY A 335 22.22 7.00 -5.33
CA GLY A 335 23.63 7.31 -5.05
C GLY A 335 23.77 8.38 -3.96
N THR A 336 24.91 8.41 -3.28
CA THR A 336 25.27 9.48 -2.33
C THR A 336 25.67 10.76 -3.06
N SER A 337 25.99 10.67 -4.34
CA SER A 337 26.08 11.78 -5.27
C SER A 337 25.56 11.39 -6.67
N ASP A 338 25.79 12.23 -7.66
CA ASP A 338 25.47 11.91 -9.06
C ASP A 338 26.42 10.90 -9.69
N THR A 339 27.60 10.68 -9.09
CA THR A 339 28.60 9.74 -9.64
C THR A 339 29.14 8.73 -8.64
N GLU A 340 28.61 8.70 -7.42
CA GLU A 340 29.04 7.77 -6.37
C GLU A 340 27.84 7.12 -5.69
N PHE A 341 27.93 5.80 -5.51
CA PHE A 341 26.97 5.03 -4.72
C PHE A 341 27.42 4.89 -3.26
N SER A 342 28.72 4.90 -3.00
CA SER A 342 29.39 4.62 -1.73
C SER A 342 29.02 3.26 -1.13
N PRO A 343 29.32 2.12 -1.80
CA PRO A 343 28.87 0.79 -1.38
C PRO A 343 29.33 0.39 0.03
N ASN A 344 30.50 0.85 0.46
CA ASN A 344 31.09 0.52 1.76
C ASN A 344 30.77 1.54 2.86
N MET A 345 29.99 2.59 2.56
CA MET A 345 29.54 3.52 3.59
C MET A 345 28.52 2.84 4.48
N ASN A 346 28.63 3.05 5.80
CA ASN A 346 27.65 2.58 6.77
C ASN A 346 26.32 3.32 6.57
N LEU A 347 25.21 2.59 6.66
CA LEU A 347 23.88 3.19 6.64
C LEU A 347 23.53 3.75 8.01
N THR A 348 22.89 4.91 8.02
CA THR A 348 22.21 5.40 9.22
C THR A 348 20.84 4.73 9.36
N ARG A 349 20.28 4.79 10.57
CA ARG A 349 18.94 4.26 10.87
C ARG A 349 17.85 4.94 10.02
N GLU A 350 17.91 6.26 9.85
CA GLU A 350 16.95 6.98 9.01
C GLU A 350 17.09 6.63 7.53
N MET A 351 18.31 6.35 7.05
CA MET A 351 18.51 5.93 5.67
C MET A 351 17.86 4.56 5.47
N PHE A 352 18.09 3.61 6.38
CA PHE A 352 17.53 2.26 6.24
C PHE A 352 16.00 2.26 6.22
N VAL A 353 15.35 2.99 7.14
CA VAL A 353 13.88 3.13 7.14
C VAL A 353 13.37 3.78 5.85
N THR A 354 14.09 4.79 5.33
CA THR A 354 13.76 5.41 4.04
C THR A 354 13.84 4.38 2.89
N LEU A 355 14.76 3.42 2.95
CA LEU A 355 14.84 2.38 1.92
C LEU A 355 13.64 1.43 1.99
N LEU A 356 13.19 1.05 3.19
CA LEU A 356 11.99 0.22 3.37
C LEU A 356 10.74 0.95 2.88
N HIS A 357 10.61 2.25 3.20
CA HIS A 357 9.49 3.07 2.75
C HIS A 357 9.44 3.14 1.22
N ARG A 358 10.57 3.38 0.55
CA ARG A 358 10.64 3.36 -0.92
C ARG A 358 10.43 1.98 -1.52
N ALA A 359 10.98 0.94 -0.90
CA ALA A 359 10.76 -0.44 -1.30
C ALA A 359 9.27 -0.81 -1.28
N TRP A 360 8.47 -0.16 -0.43
CA TRP A 360 7.04 -0.37 -0.34
C TRP A 360 6.20 0.71 -1.03
N ASN A 361 6.78 1.47 -1.97
CA ASN A 361 6.10 2.54 -2.74
C ASN A 361 5.62 3.73 -1.90
N GLN A 362 6.29 4.00 -0.78
CA GLN A 362 6.10 5.17 0.05
C GLN A 362 4.65 5.36 0.55
N PRO A 363 4.04 4.35 1.20
CA PRO A 363 2.69 4.44 1.71
C PRO A 363 2.55 5.61 2.70
N PHE A 364 1.36 6.19 2.72
CA PHE A 364 0.99 7.26 3.63
C PHE A 364 0.20 6.69 4.82
N VAL A 365 0.48 7.16 6.04
CA VAL A 365 -0.20 6.73 7.29
C VAL A 365 -0.61 7.91 8.19
N GLY A 366 -0.47 9.16 7.72
CA GLY A 366 -0.49 10.35 8.56
C GLY A 366 0.88 10.76 9.12
N TYR A 367 0.88 11.72 10.05
CA TYR A 367 2.11 12.38 10.55
C TYR A 367 2.37 12.12 12.04
N ASN A 368 2.05 10.93 12.53
CA ASN A 368 2.35 10.54 13.91
C ASN A 368 3.84 10.20 14.07
N ASN A 369 4.53 10.94 14.95
CA ASN A 369 5.95 10.73 15.24
C ASN A 369 6.22 11.03 16.72
N PRO A 370 6.57 10.03 17.54
CA PRO A 370 6.85 10.26 18.96
C PRO A 370 8.30 10.65 19.25
N PHE A 371 9.17 10.69 18.24
CA PHE A 371 10.62 10.82 18.44
C PHE A 371 11.06 12.27 18.38
N ASP A 372 11.50 12.81 19.52
CA ASP A 372 11.92 14.22 19.68
C ASP A 372 13.06 14.59 18.72
N ASP A 373 13.96 13.66 18.45
CA ASP A 373 15.14 13.83 17.60
C ASP A 373 14.86 13.66 16.09
N ALA A 374 13.59 13.40 15.72
CA ALA A 374 13.16 13.25 14.33
C ALA A 374 11.89 14.05 13.98
N GLN A 375 11.56 15.11 14.74
CA GLN A 375 10.34 15.93 14.54
C GLN A 375 10.37 16.91 13.35
N ASP A 376 11.54 17.22 12.77
CA ASP A 376 11.63 18.18 11.66
C ASP A 376 10.93 17.63 10.40
N SER A 377 9.77 18.19 10.07
CA SER A 377 8.99 17.77 8.90
C SER A 377 9.69 18.03 7.55
N ASN A 378 10.75 18.83 7.51
CA ASN A 378 11.57 19.03 6.31
C ASN A 378 12.64 17.94 6.13
N ARG A 379 12.81 17.05 7.11
CA ARG A 379 13.72 15.92 7.02
C ARG A 379 13.24 14.96 5.93
N TYR A 380 14.12 14.57 5.02
CA TYR A 380 13.79 13.66 3.91
C TYR A 380 13.24 12.29 4.35
N SER A 381 13.55 11.88 5.58
CA SER A 381 13.11 10.62 6.19
C SER A 381 11.91 10.81 7.13
N TYR A 382 11.36 12.01 7.27
CA TYR A 382 10.27 12.30 8.22
C TYR A 382 9.06 11.38 7.97
N GLU A 383 8.54 11.35 6.75
CA GLU A 383 7.40 10.49 6.37
C GLU A 383 7.71 9.00 6.56
N ALA A 384 8.92 8.57 6.19
CA ALA A 384 9.35 7.19 6.37
C ALA A 384 9.42 6.80 7.86
N ILE A 385 9.82 7.72 8.74
CA ILE A 385 9.85 7.50 10.19
C ILE A 385 8.43 7.45 10.76
N CYS A 386 7.53 8.36 10.36
CA CYS A 386 6.12 8.32 10.75
C CYS A 386 5.49 7.00 10.35
N TRP A 387 5.63 6.62 9.07
CA TRP A 387 5.19 5.34 8.53
C TRP A 387 5.73 4.16 9.33
N ALA A 388 7.05 4.05 9.45
CA ALA A 388 7.65 2.90 10.08
C ALA A 388 7.27 2.79 11.56
N TYR A 389 7.01 3.90 12.24
CA TYR A 389 6.51 3.89 13.62
C TYR A 389 5.06 3.38 13.66
N GLU A 390 4.20 3.97 12.85
CA GLU A 390 2.76 3.67 12.83
C GLU A 390 2.50 2.19 12.51
N VAL A 391 3.22 1.65 11.52
CA VAL A 391 3.10 0.23 11.12
C VAL A 391 4.00 -0.71 11.95
N GLY A 392 4.64 -0.21 13.02
CA GLY A 392 5.38 -1.05 13.97
C GLY A 392 6.72 -1.62 13.49
N ILE A 393 7.29 -1.09 12.41
CA ILE A 393 8.62 -1.43 11.91
C ILE A 393 9.71 -0.90 12.86
N ILE A 394 9.47 0.26 13.49
CA ILE A 394 10.41 0.89 14.44
C ILE A 394 9.76 1.22 15.79
N ASN A 395 10.56 1.04 16.85
CA ASN A 395 10.17 1.37 18.23
C ASN A 395 11.02 2.50 18.84
N GLY A 396 12.02 3.01 18.11
CA GLY A 396 13.06 3.88 18.65
C GLY A 396 14.12 3.15 19.49
N LYS A 397 15.15 3.89 19.91
CA LYS A 397 16.11 3.50 20.97
C LYS A 397 15.48 3.66 22.35
N SER A 398 14.53 4.59 22.47
CA SER A 398 13.65 4.80 23.60
C SER A 398 12.27 5.23 23.08
N LYS A 399 11.30 5.45 24.00
CA LYS A 399 9.95 5.91 23.63
C LYS A 399 9.93 7.22 22.84
N THR A 400 10.95 8.08 23.01
CA THR A 400 10.99 9.41 22.38
C THR A 400 12.29 9.67 21.61
N GLU A 401 13.12 8.65 21.38
CA GLU A 401 14.39 8.81 20.65
C GLU A 401 14.51 7.75 19.55
N PHE A 402 14.68 8.18 18.31
CA PHE A 402 14.90 7.30 17.17
C PHE A 402 16.39 7.10 16.85
N ALA A 403 17.24 8.08 17.14
CA ALA A 403 18.64 8.20 16.73
C ALA A 403 18.83 8.11 15.21
N PRO A 404 18.28 9.06 14.41
CA PRO A 404 18.24 8.97 12.95
C PRO A 404 19.64 8.90 12.33
N ASN A 405 20.63 9.60 12.89
CA ASN A 405 21.98 9.73 12.36
C ASN A 405 22.93 8.60 12.80
N ASP A 406 22.52 7.76 13.76
CA ASP A 406 23.34 6.64 14.20
C ASP A 406 23.41 5.58 13.09
N ASN A 407 24.57 4.94 12.95
CA ASN A 407 24.69 3.81 12.05
C ASN A 407 23.80 2.66 12.53
N VAL A 408 23.07 2.04 11.60
CA VAL A 408 22.28 0.85 11.90
C VAL A 408 23.19 -0.35 12.04
N THR A 409 23.08 -1.06 13.17
CA THR A 409 23.80 -2.33 13.36
C THR A 409 23.12 -3.45 12.57
N ARG A 410 23.85 -4.54 12.32
CA ARG A 410 23.33 -5.68 11.54
C ARG A 410 22.20 -6.39 12.25
N GLU A 411 22.23 -6.48 13.58
CA GLU A 411 21.12 -7.04 14.36
C GLU A 411 19.88 -6.12 14.41
N GLU A 412 20.07 -4.80 14.41
CA GLU A 412 18.95 -3.86 14.27
C GLU A 412 18.31 -3.92 12.89
N MET A 413 19.14 -4.01 11.84
CA MET A 413 18.67 -4.16 10.46
C MET A 413 17.84 -5.44 10.30
N ALA A 414 18.29 -6.55 10.90
CA ALA A 414 17.53 -7.80 10.91
C ALA A 414 16.18 -7.66 11.63
N ALA A 415 16.16 -7.05 12.82
CA ALA A 415 14.91 -6.85 13.56
C ALA A 415 13.94 -5.89 12.84
N MET A 416 14.43 -4.86 12.15
CA MET A 416 13.60 -3.97 11.33
C MET A 416 13.01 -4.71 10.12
N MET A 417 13.80 -5.55 9.43
CA MET A 417 13.30 -6.37 8.31
C MET A 417 12.26 -7.41 8.73
N ASP A 418 12.45 -8.04 9.89
CA ASP A 418 11.51 -9.02 10.44
C ASP A 418 10.18 -8.36 10.83
N ARG A 419 10.23 -7.19 11.49
CA ARG A 419 9.04 -6.39 11.76
C ARG A 419 8.37 -5.89 10.49
N PHE A 420 9.15 -5.50 9.47
CA PHE A 420 8.61 -5.12 8.16
C PHE A 420 7.87 -6.28 7.49
N ALA A 421 8.44 -7.49 7.51
CA ALA A 421 7.75 -8.67 7.01
C ALA A 421 6.44 -8.94 7.78
N SER A 422 6.53 -8.90 9.12
CA SER A 422 5.38 -9.10 10.00
C SER A 422 4.27 -8.07 9.77
N ALA A 423 4.64 -6.80 9.60
CA ALA A 423 3.71 -5.69 9.39
C ALA A 423 2.83 -5.90 8.15
N TYR A 424 3.37 -6.53 7.11
CA TYR A 424 2.68 -6.79 5.84
C TYR A 424 2.33 -8.27 5.62
N GLY A 425 2.26 -9.07 6.69
CA GLY A 425 1.84 -10.47 6.60
C GLY A 425 2.77 -11.37 5.79
N ILE A 426 4.02 -10.96 5.56
CA ILE A 426 5.00 -11.69 4.76
C ILE A 426 5.58 -12.83 5.60
N ASP A 427 5.30 -14.05 5.18
CA ASP A 427 5.77 -15.25 5.85
C ASP A 427 7.28 -15.49 5.62
N LEU A 428 8.06 -15.41 6.71
CA LEU A 428 9.49 -15.72 6.73
C LEU A 428 9.80 -17.14 7.23
N SER A 429 8.77 -17.94 7.55
CA SER A 429 8.89 -19.27 8.18
C SER A 429 9.30 -20.37 7.20
N ALA A 430 10.35 -20.12 6.42
CA ALA A 430 10.93 -21.14 5.54
C ALA A 430 11.51 -22.31 6.36
N ASP A 431 11.23 -23.55 5.93
CA ASP A 431 11.75 -24.79 6.53
C ASP A 431 13.25 -25.06 6.20
N ASN A 432 13.97 -24.04 5.75
CA ASN A 432 15.40 -24.16 5.51
C ASN A 432 16.16 -24.31 6.84
N PRO A 433 17.31 -25.00 6.85
CA PRO A 433 18.15 -25.05 8.04
C PRO A 433 18.68 -23.66 8.36
N ALA A 434 18.56 -23.24 9.64
CA ALA A 434 19.15 -22.00 10.11
C ALA A 434 20.67 -21.99 9.90
N VAL A 435 21.22 -20.85 9.53
CA VAL A 435 22.66 -20.69 9.38
C VAL A 435 23.30 -20.54 10.76
N SER A 436 24.24 -21.43 11.10
CA SER A 436 24.97 -21.33 12.37
C SER A 436 26.15 -20.37 12.24
N PHE A 437 26.19 -19.34 13.09
CA PHE A 437 27.28 -18.37 13.13
C PHE A 437 28.28 -18.65 14.27
N LYS A 438 29.57 -18.44 14.00
CA LYS A 438 30.65 -18.59 15.00
C LYS A 438 30.50 -17.63 16.18
N ASP A 439 29.88 -16.48 15.94
CA ASP A 439 29.64 -15.42 16.91
C ASP A 439 28.16 -15.29 17.30
N ALA A 440 27.36 -16.36 17.13
CA ALA A 440 25.94 -16.38 17.50
C ALA A 440 25.69 -15.98 18.96
N ALA A 441 26.64 -16.26 19.87
CA ALA A 441 26.57 -15.84 21.28
C ALA A 441 26.64 -14.31 21.49
N LYS A 442 27.01 -13.54 20.47
CA LYS A 442 27.00 -12.06 20.51
C LYS A 442 25.70 -11.46 20.00
N ILE A 443 24.80 -12.26 19.40
CA ILE A 443 23.51 -11.78 18.95
C ILE A 443 22.67 -11.49 20.19
N SER A 444 22.18 -10.25 20.28
CA SER A 444 21.32 -9.84 21.37
C SER A 444 20.05 -10.69 21.42
N ASP A 445 19.54 -11.00 22.61
CA ASP A 445 18.38 -11.90 22.76
C ASP A 445 17.17 -11.46 21.93
N TRP A 446 16.94 -10.15 21.83
CA TRP A 446 15.84 -9.55 21.07
C TRP A 446 15.97 -9.65 19.55
N ALA A 447 17.15 -10.01 19.03
CA ALA A 447 17.42 -10.14 17.60
C ALA A 447 17.56 -11.59 17.12
N LYS A 448 17.59 -12.57 18.05
CA LYS A 448 17.86 -13.97 17.70
C LYS A 448 16.84 -14.52 16.71
N ASP A 449 15.56 -14.34 17.01
CA ASP A 449 14.47 -14.84 16.18
C ASP A 449 14.48 -14.16 14.81
N SER A 450 14.62 -12.83 14.76
CA SER A 450 14.71 -12.07 13.51
C SER A 450 15.88 -12.52 12.63
N VAL A 451 17.07 -12.75 13.22
CA VAL A 451 18.23 -13.27 12.49
C VAL A 451 17.94 -14.69 12.00
N GLU A 452 17.32 -15.54 12.82
CA GLU A 452 16.97 -16.90 12.43
C GLU A 452 15.98 -16.92 11.25
N TYR A 453 14.85 -16.22 11.35
CA TYR A 453 13.84 -16.15 10.29
C TYR A 453 14.41 -15.64 8.97
N LEU A 454 15.17 -14.54 8.99
CA LEU A 454 15.77 -14.00 7.77
C LEU A 454 16.84 -14.92 7.16
N THR A 455 17.53 -15.71 7.98
CA THR A 455 18.48 -16.71 7.44
C THR A 455 17.78 -17.91 6.83
N LYS A 456 16.70 -18.39 7.46
CA LYS A 456 15.86 -19.45 6.91
C LYS A 456 15.21 -19.02 5.59
N ALA A 457 14.70 -17.79 5.52
CA ALA A 457 14.16 -17.22 4.30
C ALA A 457 15.22 -16.92 3.22
N GLY A 458 16.52 -17.11 3.51
CA GLY A 458 17.61 -16.89 2.55
C GLY A 458 17.95 -15.42 2.28
N ILE A 459 17.26 -14.49 2.95
CA ILE A 459 17.47 -13.04 2.84
C ILE A 459 18.82 -12.65 3.45
N LEU A 460 19.23 -13.34 4.51
CA LEU A 460 20.47 -13.08 5.27
C LEU A 460 21.37 -14.31 5.32
N ASN A 461 22.68 -14.16 5.07
CA ASN A 461 23.60 -15.31 4.98
C ASN A 461 24.93 -15.15 5.77
N GLY A 462 25.10 -14.06 6.54
CA GLY A 462 26.35 -13.75 7.24
C GLY A 462 27.56 -13.51 6.33
N TYR A 463 28.77 -13.53 6.90
CA TYR A 463 30.04 -13.30 6.20
C TYR A 463 30.75 -14.61 5.82
N PRO A 464 31.64 -14.58 4.80
CA PRO A 464 32.41 -15.77 4.37
C PRO A 464 33.27 -16.41 5.48
N ASP A 465 33.62 -15.67 6.53
CA ASP A 465 34.37 -16.19 7.67
C ASP A 465 33.50 -17.00 8.65
N GLY A 466 32.19 -17.09 8.39
CA GLY A 466 31.20 -17.78 9.21
C GLY A 466 30.68 -16.95 10.38
N THR A 467 30.85 -15.63 10.37
CA THR A 467 30.32 -14.71 11.39
C THR A 467 29.08 -13.95 10.91
N PHE A 468 28.26 -13.50 11.85
CA PHE A 468 27.15 -12.58 11.59
C PHE A 468 27.53 -11.12 11.85
N GLN A 469 28.39 -10.86 12.84
CA GLN A 469 28.81 -9.54 13.31
C GLN A 469 27.62 -8.66 13.77
N PRO A 470 26.85 -9.08 14.79
CA PRO A 470 25.59 -8.44 15.15
C PRO A 470 25.71 -6.94 15.47
N GLN A 471 26.72 -6.54 16.26
CA GLN A 471 26.99 -5.14 16.59
C GLN A 471 27.82 -4.39 15.52
N GLY A 472 28.18 -5.05 14.41
CA GLY A 472 28.79 -4.38 13.26
C GLY A 472 27.77 -3.49 12.56
N ASN A 473 28.23 -2.40 11.95
CA ASN A 473 27.35 -1.52 11.17
C ASN A 473 27.08 -2.12 9.79
N ALA A 474 25.84 -2.03 9.32
CA ALA A 474 25.48 -2.46 7.99
C ALA A 474 25.93 -1.44 6.94
N THR A 475 26.50 -1.93 5.82
CA THR A 475 26.88 -1.07 4.70
C THR A 475 25.73 -0.90 3.70
N ARG A 476 25.83 0.13 2.86
CA ARG A 476 24.88 0.37 1.75
C ARG A 476 24.80 -0.81 0.79
N ALA A 477 25.91 -1.47 0.48
CA ALA A 477 25.93 -2.68 -0.35
C ALA A 477 25.22 -3.87 0.30
N GLU A 478 25.34 -4.02 1.62
CA GLU A 478 24.66 -5.09 2.37
C GLU A 478 23.15 -4.88 2.41
N ALA A 479 22.69 -3.65 2.65
CA ALA A 479 21.26 -3.33 2.57
C ALA A 479 20.71 -3.49 1.16
N ALA A 480 21.45 -3.08 0.11
CA ALA A 480 21.04 -3.30 -1.28
C ALA A 480 20.77 -4.79 -1.55
N LYS A 481 21.65 -5.67 -1.07
CA LYS A 481 21.47 -7.12 -1.19
C LYS A 481 20.25 -7.61 -0.41
N ILE A 482 20.09 -7.21 0.85
CA ILE A 482 18.98 -7.66 1.70
C ILE A 482 17.65 -7.23 1.09
N ILE A 483 17.51 -5.96 0.72
CA ILE A 483 16.26 -5.40 0.19
C ILE A 483 15.93 -6.00 -1.18
N SER A 484 16.90 -6.09 -2.10
CA SER A 484 16.63 -6.71 -3.41
C SER A 484 16.28 -8.19 -3.32
N THR A 485 16.87 -8.92 -2.37
CA THR A 485 16.51 -10.33 -2.14
C THR A 485 15.13 -10.44 -1.53
N PHE A 486 14.81 -9.61 -0.53
CA PHE A 486 13.49 -9.56 0.11
C PHE A 486 12.37 -9.26 -0.90
N MET A 487 12.59 -8.26 -1.75
CA MET A 487 11.61 -7.82 -2.74
C MET A 487 11.58 -8.70 -4.02
N GLY A 488 12.49 -9.67 -4.16
CA GLY A 488 12.56 -10.51 -5.36
C GLY A 488 12.93 -9.75 -6.65
N LEU A 489 13.68 -8.66 -6.55
CA LEU A 489 14.07 -7.79 -7.68
C LEU A 489 15.00 -8.48 -8.68
#